data_AF-A0A6J7J1A2-F1
#
_entry.id   AF-A0A6J7J1A2-F1
#
_cell.length_a   1.000
_cell.length_b   1.000
_cell.length_c   1.000
_cell.angle_alpha   90.00
_cell.angle_beta   90.00
_cell.angle_gamma   90.00
#
_symmetry.space_group_name_H-M   'P 1'
#
loop_
_entity.id
_entity.type
_entity.pdbx_description
1 polymer ?
#
loop_
_entity_poly.entity_id
_entity_poly.type
_entity_poly.pdbx_seq_one_letter_code
_entity_poly.pdbx_strand_id
1 'polypeptide(L)'
;MQAFRDDRRTGPPDVLRRIRRIQSRVCAVTPGMTNLNFRGSLFTRTIPALAVSGVLAFGVTACGSDDESDSASTSGGSAQTADANKPAAEVADVTGGVTRVTLDSGFVEALTSLKVAPGPVGDAKISDKGVASFPVTGGSVKYYTPDGPVQPFVQGELDHDGAGLSLTAGDTKVELTDFVIDPGASVLTGKVSVNGEVAAESAPLFFLDGRTLQPLRLASNDTKAILEGTTVKLKQEAADLLNQTFKIDALKAGLVIGVAKITVPVK
;
A
#
# COMPACT_ATOMS: atom_id res chain seq x y z
N MET A 1 -5.80 42.60 -64.13
CA MET A 1 -6.75 43.23 -63.19
C MET A 1 -6.11 43.31 -61.81
N GLN A 2 -6.35 44.45 -61.13
CA GLN A 2 -5.99 44.93 -59.78
C GLN A 2 -5.21 43.96 -58.85
N ALA A 3 -4.06 44.27 -58.25
CA ALA A 3 -3.54 45.46 -57.55
C ALA A 3 -4.30 45.89 -56.27
N PHE A 4 -3.53 46.00 -55.18
CA PHE A 4 -3.60 46.99 -54.09
C PHE A 4 -4.38 46.70 -52.79
N ARG A 5 -3.59 46.72 -51.70
CA ARG A 5 -3.83 47.21 -50.31
C ARG A 5 -4.83 46.45 -49.43
N ASP A 6 -4.38 45.98 -48.26
CA ASP A 6 -4.44 46.83 -47.07
C ASP A 6 -3.41 46.41 -46.00
N ASP A 7 -2.74 47.42 -45.47
CA ASP A 7 -1.77 47.41 -44.38
C ASP A 7 -2.52 47.97 -43.17
N ARG A 8 -2.61 47.22 -42.06
CA ARG A 8 -2.80 47.86 -40.77
C ARG A 8 -2.29 47.03 -39.61
N ARG A 9 -1.03 47.33 -39.28
CA ARG A 9 -0.47 47.49 -37.93
C ARG A 9 -1.50 47.55 -36.79
N THR A 10 -1.36 46.65 -35.82
CA THR A 10 -1.56 46.96 -34.40
C THR A 10 -0.54 46.17 -33.59
N GLY A 11 0.46 46.90 -33.05
CA GLY A 11 1.47 46.37 -32.13
C GLY A 11 0.93 46.18 -30.71
N PRO A 12 1.76 45.63 -29.80
CA PRO A 12 1.37 45.20 -28.46
C PRO A 12 1.33 46.37 -27.46
N PRO A 13 0.46 46.34 -26.43
CA PRO A 13 0.63 47.19 -25.28
C PRO A 13 1.65 46.57 -24.30
N ASP A 14 2.87 47.06 -24.41
CA ASP A 14 3.91 46.99 -23.39
C ASP A 14 3.58 48.03 -22.30
N VAL A 15 3.18 47.58 -21.11
CA VAL A 15 2.98 48.47 -19.94
C VAL A 15 3.73 47.90 -18.74
N LEU A 16 5.05 48.05 -18.80
CA LEU A 16 5.90 48.33 -17.65
C LEU A 16 5.34 49.54 -16.87
N ARG A 17 4.95 49.36 -15.59
CA ARG A 17 5.07 50.32 -14.48
C ARG A 17 4.26 49.87 -13.25
N ARG A 18 4.95 49.42 -12.19
CA ARG A 18 5.22 50.23 -10.99
C ARG A 18 5.66 49.33 -9.83
N ILE A 19 6.94 49.47 -9.52
CA ILE A 19 7.53 49.29 -8.20
C ILE A 19 6.69 50.05 -7.16
N ARG A 20 6.11 49.35 -6.18
CA ARG A 20 5.81 49.92 -4.85
C ARG A 20 6.50 49.10 -3.79
N ARG A 21 7.73 49.54 -3.51
CA ARG A 21 8.46 49.36 -2.27
C ARG A 21 7.64 50.04 -1.15
N ILE A 22 6.93 49.27 -0.32
CA ILE A 22 6.46 49.74 0.98
C ILE A 22 7.43 49.18 2.01
N GLN A 23 8.45 50.00 2.28
CA GLN A 23 9.23 49.97 3.50
C GLN A 23 8.40 50.71 4.56
N SER A 24 7.98 50.02 5.62
CA SER A 24 7.60 50.66 6.87
C SER A 24 8.34 50.03 8.03
N ARG A 25 9.37 50.76 8.45
CA ARG A 25 9.75 51.10 9.84
C ARG A 25 9.27 50.08 10.88
N VAL A 26 10.16 49.23 11.41
CA VAL A 26 11.05 49.56 12.53
C VAL A 26 10.28 50.26 13.67
N CYS A 27 9.81 49.44 14.61
CA CYS A 27 9.86 49.78 16.03
C CYS A 27 10.72 48.71 16.71
N ALA A 28 11.82 49.16 17.27
CA ALA A 28 12.75 48.37 18.04
C ALA A 28 12.48 48.57 19.54
N VAL A 29 13.04 47.64 20.32
CA VAL A 29 13.44 47.75 21.73
C VAL A 29 12.35 47.47 22.79
N THR A 30 12.39 46.26 23.35
CA THR A 30 13.03 46.04 24.66
C THR A 30 13.22 44.54 24.96
N PRO A 31 14.34 44.13 25.57
CA PRO A 31 14.62 42.76 25.98
C PRO A 31 14.18 42.53 27.44
N GLY A 32 13.30 41.55 27.64
CA GLY A 32 12.91 41.06 28.95
C GLY A 32 13.56 39.72 29.23
N MET A 33 14.75 39.75 29.84
CA MET A 33 15.35 38.59 30.49
C MET A 33 14.47 38.19 31.69
N THR A 34 13.95 36.96 31.69
CA THR A 34 13.70 36.23 32.93
C THR A 34 14.17 34.80 32.77
N ASN A 35 15.36 34.62 33.30
CA ASN A 35 16.04 33.37 33.60
C ASN A 35 15.25 32.69 34.73
N LEU A 36 14.62 31.55 34.45
CA LEU A 36 14.15 30.64 35.49
C LEU A 36 14.89 29.32 35.32
N ASN A 37 16.05 29.29 35.98
CA ASN A 37 16.70 28.09 36.46
C ASN A 37 15.69 27.23 37.20
N PHE A 38 15.28 26.09 36.61
CA PHE A 38 14.79 24.98 37.40
C PHE A 38 15.89 23.94 37.53
N ARG A 39 16.46 23.93 38.73
CA ARG A 39 17.53 23.05 39.20
C ARG A 39 17.00 21.62 39.26
N GLY A 40 17.80 20.70 38.75
CA GLY A 40 18.02 19.34 39.22
C GLY A 40 16.85 18.52 39.75
N SER A 41 16.54 17.43 39.06
CA SER A 41 16.33 16.15 39.75
C SER A 41 16.84 15.00 38.89
N LEU A 42 18.03 14.52 39.26
CA LEU A 42 18.52 13.19 38.91
C LEU A 42 17.57 12.17 39.54
N PHE A 43 16.63 11.65 38.76
CA PHE A 43 15.90 10.45 39.15
C PHE A 43 16.62 9.23 38.59
N THR A 44 17.67 8.85 39.29
CA THR A 44 18.27 7.51 39.25
C THR A 44 17.18 6.51 39.61
N ARG A 45 16.68 5.76 38.63
CA ARG A 45 15.92 4.52 38.89
C ARG A 45 16.82 3.33 38.65
N THR A 46 17.14 2.71 39.77
CA THR A 46 17.91 1.48 39.96
C THR A 46 17.25 0.29 39.29
N ILE A 47 18.12 -0.53 38.69
CA ILE A 47 17.88 -1.89 38.18
C ILE A 47 17.62 -2.83 39.37
N PRO A 48 16.72 -3.81 39.24
CA PRO A 48 17.00 -5.13 39.76
C PRO A 48 17.03 -6.16 38.63
N ALA A 49 18.23 -6.70 38.41
CA ALA A 49 18.46 -7.91 37.65
C ALA A 49 17.95 -9.09 38.50
N LEU A 50 17.03 -9.86 37.95
CA LEU A 50 16.65 -11.17 38.49
C LEU A 50 17.22 -12.22 37.55
N ALA A 51 18.39 -12.73 37.94
CA ALA A 51 18.97 -13.94 37.40
C ALA A 51 18.23 -15.15 37.99
N VAL A 52 17.64 -16.00 37.15
CA VAL A 52 17.24 -17.35 37.55
C VAL A 52 17.97 -18.33 36.65
N SER A 53 18.97 -18.97 37.26
CA SER A 53 19.60 -20.19 36.79
C SER A 53 18.61 -21.34 36.90
N GLY A 54 18.49 -22.15 35.83
CA GLY A 54 17.73 -23.40 35.83
C GLY A 54 18.38 -24.40 34.88
N VAL A 55 19.14 -25.33 35.47
CA VAL A 55 19.94 -26.37 34.84
C VAL A 55 19.11 -27.65 34.63
N LEU A 56 19.28 -28.26 33.44
CA LEU A 56 19.15 -29.67 33.03
C LEU A 56 18.09 -30.59 33.69
N ALA A 57 17.27 -31.21 32.83
CA ALA A 57 16.86 -32.60 33.00
C ALA A 57 16.77 -33.31 31.63
N PHE A 58 17.69 -34.25 31.40
CA PHE A 58 17.59 -35.26 30.36
C PHE A 58 16.52 -36.28 30.77
N GLY A 59 15.53 -36.51 29.92
CA GLY A 59 14.59 -37.61 30.04
C GLY A 59 14.74 -38.54 28.84
N VAL A 60 15.57 -39.57 28.96
CA VAL A 60 15.60 -40.74 28.08
C VAL A 60 15.11 -41.95 28.90
N THR A 61 13.97 -42.49 28.50
CA THR A 61 13.46 -43.84 28.86
C THR A 61 13.21 -44.50 27.50
N ALA A 62 14.02 -45.46 27.05
CA ALA A 62 14.28 -46.82 27.55
C ALA A 62 13.07 -47.76 27.42
N CYS A 63 13.01 -48.38 26.23
CA CYS A 63 12.74 -49.80 25.90
C CYS A 63 11.72 -50.62 26.71
N GLY A 64 10.82 -51.31 25.99
CA GLY A 64 10.20 -52.54 26.49
C GLY A 64 9.18 -53.19 25.56
N SER A 65 9.64 -54.22 24.83
CA SER A 65 8.92 -55.41 24.34
C SER A 65 8.34 -55.41 22.93
N ASP A 66 8.98 -56.21 22.07
CA ASP A 66 8.41 -56.85 20.88
C ASP A 66 7.39 -57.93 21.30
N ASP A 67 6.21 -57.91 20.69
CA ASP A 67 5.36 -59.09 20.49
C ASP A 67 4.63 -58.90 19.16
N GLU A 68 5.01 -59.67 18.14
CA GLU A 68 4.19 -59.83 16.96
C GLU A 68 2.92 -60.58 17.35
N SER A 69 1.77 -59.94 17.11
CA SER A 69 0.49 -60.61 17.02
C SER A 69 -0.39 -59.81 16.07
N ASP A 70 -0.39 -60.26 14.82
CA ASP A 70 -1.46 -59.99 13.85
C ASP A 70 -2.82 -60.31 14.49
N SER A 71 -3.71 -59.32 14.55
CA SER A 71 -5.11 -59.48 14.11
C SER A 71 -5.91 -58.18 14.19
N ALA A 72 -6.45 -57.83 13.03
CA ALA A 72 -7.79 -57.29 12.82
C ALA A 72 -8.09 -55.85 13.32
N SER A 73 -7.90 -54.93 12.38
CA SER A 73 -8.92 -53.99 11.88
C SER A 73 -9.98 -53.54 12.88
N THR A 74 -9.74 -52.40 13.52
CA THR A 74 -10.80 -51.44 13.80
C THR A 74 -10.60 -50.25 12.88
N SER A 75 -11.42 -50.19 11.83
CA SER A 75 -11.57 -49.05 10.94
C SER A 75 -12.21 -47.88 11.71
N GLY A 76 -11.42 -47.24 12.58
CA GLY A 76 -11.64 -45.86 12.97
C GLY A 76 -11.20 -44.99 11.80
N GLY A 77 -12.15 -44.59 10.95
CA GLY A 77 -11.87 -43.78 9.77
C GLY A 77 -11.07 -42.55 10.18
N SER A 78 -9.78 -42.55 9.83
CA SER A 78 -8.95 -41.36 9.81
C SER A 78 -9.61 -40.40 8.83
N ALA A 79 -10.42 -39.48 9.34
CA ALA A 79 -10.69 -38.26 8.63
C ALA A 79 -9.33 -37.71 8.24
N GLN A 80 -9.07 -37.64 6.95
CA GLN A 80 -7.87 -37.09 6.36
C GLN A 80 -7.79 -35.63 6.84
N THR A 81 -7.15 -35.39 7.98
CA THR A 81 -6.77 -34.05 8.41
C THR A 81 -5.86 -33.54 7.31
N ALA A 82 -6.38 -32.62 6.51
CA ALA A 82 -5.57 -31.86 5.58
C ALA A 82 -4.36 -31.35 6.38
N ASP A 83 -3.16 -31.57 5.84
CA ASP A 83 -1.95 -30.99 6.41
C ASP A 83 -2.16 -29.48 6.48
N ALA A 84 -2.35 -28.95 7.69
CA ALA A 84 -2.79 -27.57 7.88
C ALA A 84 -1.73 -26.56 7.40
N ASN A 85 -0.52 -27.03 7.09
CA ASN A 85 0.56 -26.26 6.52
C ASN A 85 0.57 -26.28 4.98
N LYS A 86 -0.28 -27.09 4.33
CA LYS A 86 -0.41 -27.13 2.87
C LYS A 86 -1.35 -26.03 2.38
N PRO A 87 -1.01 -25.30 1.29
CA PRO A 87 -1.94 -24.34 0.70
C PRO A 87 -3.21 -25.05 0.21
N ALA A 88 -4.34 -24.43 0.52
CA ALA A 88 -5.66 -24.83 0.04
C ALA A 88 -5.84 -24.51 -1.45
N ALA A 89 -5.19 -23.45 -1.94
CA ALA A 89 -5.05 -23.16 -3.36
C ALA A 89 -3.69 -22.51 -3.63
N GLU A 90 -3.13 -22.75 -4.81
CA GLU A 90 -1.85 -22.20 -5.24
C GLU A 90 -1.89 -21.91 -6.75
N VAL A 91 -1.32 -20.78 -7.14
CA VAL A 91 -1.00 -20.45 -8.52
C VAL A 91 0.48 -20.08 -8.54
N ALA A 92 1.30 -20.96 -9.11
CA ALA A 92 2.75 -20.79 -9.12
C ALA A 92 3.20 -19.68 -10.08
N ASP A 93 2.55 -19.57 -11.24
CA ASP A 93 2.86 -18.59 -12.28
C ASP A 93 1.58 -17.88 -12.72
N VAL A 94 1.35 -16.67 -12.20
CA VAL A 94 0.19 -15.87 -12.56
C VAL A 94 0.46 -15.15 -13.87
N THR A 95 -0.19 -15.60 -14.94
CA THR A 95 -0.10 -14.96 -16.26
C THR A 95 -1.43 -14.29 -16.61
N GLY A 96 -1.47 -12.97 -16.44
CA GLY A 96 -2.68 -12.16 -16.62
C GLY A 96 -3.59 -12.16 -15.40
N GLY A 97 -4.82 -11.66 -15.60
CA GLY A 97 -5.73 -11.34 -14.51
C GLY A 97 -5.82 -9.84 -14.28
N VAL A 98 -6.51 -9.45 -13.21
CA VAL A 98 -6.75 -8.05 -12.91
C VAL A 98 -6.96 -7.84 -11.41
N THR A 99 -6.32 -6.81 -10.88
CA THR A 99 -6.62 -6.23 -9.57
C THR A 99 -7.51 -5.02 -9.78
N ARG A 100 -8.65 -4.97 -9.10
CA ARG A 100 -9.55 -3.82 -9.09
C ARG A 100 -9.61 -3.22 -7.71
N VAL A 101 -9.57 -1.90 -7.62
CA VAL A 101 -9.75 -1.16 -6.37
C VAL A 101 -10.96 -0.25 -6.54
N THR A 102 -12.00 -0.50 -5.76
CA THR A 102 -13.14 0.41 -5.67
C THR A 102 -12.73 1.54 -4.74
N LEU A 103 -12.59 2.76 -5.28
CA LEU A 103 -12.14 3.92 -4.51
C LEU A 103 -13.19 4.29 -3.46
N ASP A 104 -12.70 4.58 -2.25
CA ASP A 104 -13.52 5.02 -1.15
C ASP A 104 -14.04 6.45 -1.39
N SER A 105 -15.28 6.73 -1.01
CA SER A 105 -15.86 8.07 -1.19
C SER A 105 -15.10 9.13 -0.39
N GLY A 106 -14.64 8.80 0.83
CA GLY A 106 -13.84 9.71 1.65
C GLY A 106 -12.48 10.02 1.02
N PHE A 107 -11.89 9.06 0.31
CA PHE A 107 -10.68 9.32 -0.49
C PHE A 107 -10.96 10.26 -1.66
N VAL A 108 -12.02 10.01 -2.44
CA VAL A 108 -12.39 10.87 -3.58
C VAL A 108 -12.74 12.29 -3.13
N GLU A 109 -13.43 12.44 -2.00
CA GLU A 109 -13.75 13.74 -1.40
C GLU A 109 -12.50 14.47 -0.92
N ALA A 110 -11.55 13.76 -0.30
CA ALA A 110 -10.26 14.32 0.10
C ALA A 110 -9.49 14.85 -1.12
N LEU A 111 -9.37 14.04 -2.18
CA LEU A 111 -8.71 14.45 -3.43
C LEU A 111 -9.38 15.67 -4.07
N THR A 112 -10.72 15.69 -4.11
CA THR A 112 -11.49 16.82 -4.65
C THR A 112 -11.25 18.11 -3.87
N SER A 113 -11.26 18.01 -2.54
CA SER A 113 -11.00 19.16 -1.65
C SER A 113 -9.58 19.72 -1.81
N LEU A 114 -8.63 18.84 -2.13
CA LEU A 114 -7.23 19.18 -2.37
C LEU A 114 -6.95 19.60 -3.82
N LYS A 115 -7.95 19.54 -4.71
CA LYS A 115 -7.80 19.75 -6.15
C LYS A 115 -6.72 18.85 -6.77
N VAL A 116 -6.59 17.64 -6.22
CA VAL A 116 -5.72 16.59 -6.75
C VAL A 116 -6.60 15.71 -7.63
N ALA A 117 -6.33 15.67 -8.93
CA ALA A 117 -7.04 14.84 -9.88
C ALA A 117 -6.34 13.48 -10.04
N PRO A 118 -6.98 12.35 -9.69
CA PRO A 118 -6.47 11.03 -9.99
C PRO A 118 -6.68 10.69 -11.48
N GLY A 119 -5.71 10.02 -12.09
CA GLY A 119 -5.82 9.54 -13.47
C GLY A 119 -5.06 8.23 -13.70
N PRO A 120 -5.48 7.36 -14.63
CA PRO A 120 -4.75 6.13 -14.93
C PRO A 120 -3.39 6.42 -15.59
N VAL A 121 -2.42 5.55 -15.37
CA VAL A 121 -1.12 5.54 -16.07
C VAL A 121 -0.92 4.18 -16.74
N GLY A 122 -0.38 4.20 -17.96
CA GLY A 122 -0.10 3.01 -18.76
C GLY A 122 -1.33 2.14 -18.97
N ASP A 123 -1.25 0.86 -18.62
CA ASP A 123 -2.33 -0.11 -18.84
C ASP A 123 -3.44 -0.09 -17.76
N ALA A 124 -3.30 0.78 -16.75
CA ALA A 124 -4.35 0.98 -15.75
C ALA A 124 -5.59 1.65 -16.36
N LYS A 125 -6.75 1.40 -15.76
CA LYS A 125 -8.02 2.03 -16.14
C LYS A 125 -8.76 2.51 -14.91
N ILE A 126 -9.43 3.66 -15.00
CA ILE A 126 -10.36 4.14 -13.97
C ILE A 126 -11.72 4.29 -14.65
N SER A 127 -12.72 3.60 -14.11
CA SER A 127 -14.11 3.74 -14.59
C SER A 127 -14.77 4.98 -13.98
N ASP A 128 -15.85 5.46 -14.63
CA ASP A 128 -16.67 6.56 -14.12
C ASP A 128 -17.31 6.28 -12.75
N LYS A 129 -17.35 5.01 -12.34
CA LYS A 129 -17.83 4.56 -11.04
C LYS A 129 -16.76 4.58 -9.94
N GLY A 130 -15.57 5.13 -10.23
CA GLY A 130 -14.47 5.17 -9.27
C GLY A 130 -13.81 3.81 -9.03
N VAL A 131 -13.86 2.90 -10.00
CA VAL A 131 -13.13 1.62 -9.90
C VAL A 131 -11.85 1.71 -10.73
N ALA A 132 -10.70 1.67 -10.07
CA ALA A 132 -9.40 1.54 -10.69
C ALA A 132 -9.12 0.05 -10.99
N SER A 133 -8.56 -0.25 -12.16
CA SER A 133 -8.24 -1.60 -12.62
C SER A 133 -6.80 -1.65 -13.11
N PHE A 134 -6.05 -2.62 -12.61
CA PHE A 134 -4.63 -2.82 -12.87
C PHE A 134 -4.45 -4.25 -13.40
N PRO A 135 -3.98 -4.44 -14.64
CA PRO A 135 -3.64 -5.77 -15.15
C PRO A 135 -2.54 -6.41 -14.31
N VAL A 136 -2.67 -7.71 -14.04
CA VAL A 136 -1.61 -8.48 -13.37
C VAL A 136 -0.66 -8.98 -14.45
N THR A 137 0.64 -8.68 -14.31
CA THR A 137 1.69 -9.04 -15.27
C THR A 137 2.44 -10.30 -14.87
N GLY A 138 2.50 -10.62 -13.58
CA GLY A 138 3.30 -11.72 -13.07
C GLY A 138 3.04 -12.04 -11.60
N GLY A 139 3.88 -12.93 -11.08
CA GLY A 139 3.93 -13.30 -9.67
C GLY A 139 3.36 -14.69 -9.36
N SER A 140 3.20 -14.96 -8.07
CA SER A 140 2.72 -16.23 -7.52
C SER A 140 1.83 -15.98 -6.32
N VAL A 141 0.84 -16.84 -6.08
CA VAL A 141 -0.04 -16.70 -4.91
C VAL A 141 -0.38 -18.04 -4.29
N LYS A 142 -0.33 -18.09 -2.97
CA LYS A 142 -0.74 -19.19 -2.12
C LYS A 142 -1.85 -18.73 -1.20
N TYR A 143 -2.91 -19.54 -1.12
CA TYR A 143 -4.03 -19.35 -0.22
C TYR A 143 -4.08 -20.53 0.75
N TYR A 144 -3.98 -20.22 2.04
CA TYR A 144 -4.11 -21.15 3.15
C TYR A 144 -5.47 -20.99 3.80
N THR A 145 -5.90 -22.00 4.54
CA THR A 145 -7.15 -21.94 5.30
C THR A 145 -7.03 -20.87 6.40
N PRO A 146 -7.98 -19.93 6.55
CA PRO A 146 -7.86 -18.82 7.51
C PRO A 146 -7.75 -19.23 8.99
N ASP A 147 -8.30 -20.39 9.35
CA ASP A 147 -8.23 -21.03 10.68
C ASP A 147 -6.99 -21.94 10.86
N GLY A 148 -6.13 -22.00 9.84
CA GLY A 148 -4.89 -22.77 9.86
C GLY A 148 -3.74 -22.10 10.62
N PRO A 149 -2.63 -22.83 10.82
CA PRO A 149 -1.44 -22.35 11.51
C PRO A 149 -0.63 -21.31 10.71
N VAL A 150 -0.86 -21.20 9.39
CA VAL A 150 -0.11 -20.30 8.50
C VAL A 150 -0.78 -18.93 8.43
N GLN A 151 -0.09 -17.91 8.94
CA GLN A 151 -0.53 -16.52 8.87
C GLN A 151 0.62 -15.61 8.38
N PRO A 152 0.33 -14.63 7.50
CA PRO A 152 -0.95 -14.39 6.82
C PRO A 152 -1.37 -15.56 5.93
N PHE A 153 -2.69 -15.79 5.83
CA PHE A 153 -3.25 -16.92 5.08
C PHE A 153 -3.28 -16.70 3.55
N VAL A 154 -2.87 -15.52 3.09
CA VAL A 154 -2.59 -15.25 1.68
C VAL A 154 -1.14 -14.83 1.58
N GLN A 155 -0.38 -15.48 0.72
CA GLN A 155 1.05 -15.27 0.56
C GLN A 155 1.42 -15.25 -0.91
N GLY A 156 2.59 -14.68 -1.21
CA GLY A 156 3.13 -14.58 -2.55
C GLY A 156 3.38 -13.14 -2.94
N GLU A 157 3.40 -12.89 -4.24
CA GLU A 157 3.68 -11.59 -4.84
C GLU A 157 2.88 -11.48 -6.14
N LEU A 158 2.32 -10.32 -6.44
CA LEU A 158 1.65 -10.05 -7.72
C LEU A 158 2.18 -8.77 -8.32
N ASP A 159 2.59 -8.85 -9.58
CA ASP A 159 3.18 -7.75 -10.33
C ASP A 159 2.13 -7.03 -11.19
N HIS A 160 2.27 -5.72 -11.33
CA HIS A 160 1.42 -4.85 -12.15
C HIS A 160 2.27 -3.89 -12.98
N ASP A 161 3.31 -4.41 -13.63
CA ASP A 161 4.27 -3.62 -14.40
C ASP A 161 3.57 -2.82 -15.52
N GLY A 162 4.03 -1.59 -15.75
CA GLY A 162 3.49 -0.73 -16.79
C GLY A 162 2.07 -0.20 -16.51
N ALA A 163 1.48 -0.52 -15.36
CA ALA A 163 0.23 0.06 -14.89
C ALA A 163 0.47 0.97 -13.68
N GLY A 164 -0.37 2.00 -13.52
CA GLY A 164 -0.20 2.94 -12.42
C GLY A 164 -1.34 3.92 -12.21
N LEU A 165 -1.15 4.79 -11.22
CA LEU A 165 -2.02 5.90 -10.86
C LEU A 165 -1.22 7.20 -10.89
N SER A 166 -1.77 8.22 -11.52
CA SER A 166 -1.27 9.60 -11.44
C SER A 166 -2.13 10.42 -10.49
N LEU A 167 -1.49 11.31 -9.75
CA LEU A 167 -2.10 12.33 -8.91
C LEU A 167 -1.60 13.68 -9.41
N THR A 168 -2.49 14.51 -9.96
CA THR A 168 -2.12 15.80 -10.56
C THR A 168 -2.74 16.94 -9.77
N ALA A 169 -1.93 17.90 -9.34
CA ALA A 169 -2.39 19.14 -8.71
C ALA A 169 -1.62 20.33 -9.27
N GLY A 170 -2.32 21.22 -9.98
CA GLY A 170 -1.69 22.32 -10.71
C GLY A 170 -0.64 21.81 -11.68
N ASP A 171 0.59 22.31 -11.54
CA ASP A 171 1.74 21.93 -12.39
C ASP A 171 2.48 20.69 -11.87
N THR A 172 2.07 20.12 -10.73
CA THR A 172 2.73 18.95 -10.14
C THR A 172 1.98 17.68 -10.50
N LYS A 173 2.68 16.72 -11.10
CA LYS A 173 2.19 15.38 -11.40
C LYS A 173 3.03 14.36 -10.66
N VAL A 174 2.40 13.56 -9.80
CA VAL A 174 3.01 12.39 -9.18
C VAL A 174 2.48 11.15 -9.87
N GLU A 175 3.35 10.23 -10.25
CA GLU A 175 3.00 8.95 -10.86
C GLU A 175 3.45 7.83 -9.94
N LEU A 176 2.53 6.94 -9.60
CA LEU A 176 2.73 5.73 -8.84
C LEU A 176 2.56 4.56 -9.83
N THR A 177 3.64 3.90 -10.21
CA THR A 177 3.62 2.86 -11.26
C THR A 177 4.29 1.58 -10.79
N ASP A 178 4.16 0.52 -11.59
CA ASP A 178 4.87 -0.75 -11.40
C ASP A 178 4.62 -1.30 -9.99
N PHE A 179 3.33 -1.49 -9.68
CA PHE A 179 2.92 -1.93 -8.37
C PHE A 179 3.31 -3.39 -8.15
N VAL A 180 3.74 -3.68 -6.93
CA VAL A 180 3.98 -5.03 -6.44
C VAL A 180 3.15 -5.23 -5.18
N ILE A 181 2.31 -6.26 -5.18
CA ILE A 181 1.44 -6.62 -4.07
C ILE A 181 2.05 -7.81 -3.33
N ASP A 182 2.49 -7.59 -2.09
CA ASP A 182 2.93 -8.65 -1.18
C ASP A 182 1.90 -8.84 -0.06
N PRO A 183 0.96 -9.79 -0.18
CA PRO A 183 0.00 -10.11 0.87
C PRO A 183 0.66 -10.73 2.11
N GLY A 184 1.84 -11.35 1.98
CA GLY A 184 2.60 -11.91 3.10
C GLY A 184 3.19 -10.82 4.00
N ALA A 185 3.66 -9.71 3.41
CA ALA A 185 4.06 -8.51 4.14
C ALA A 185 2.90 -7.54 4.43
N SER A 186 1.73 -7.77 3.81
CA SER A 186 0.58 -6.84 3.86
C SER A 186 0.93 -5.44 3.34
N VAL A 187 1.78 -5.37 2.32
CA VAL A 187 2.27 -4.12 1.73
C VAL A 187 2.08 -4.13 0.22
N LEU A 188 1.74 -2.97 -0.32
CA LEU A 188 1.82 -2.69 -1.74
C LEU A 188 2.93 -1.65 -1.95
N THR A 189 3.92 -2.01 -2.76
CA THR A 189 5.03 -1.14 -3.16
C THR A 189 4.88 -0.69 -4.61
N GLY A 190 5.57 0.38 -4.98
CA GLY A 190 5.63 0.79 -6.38
C GLY A 190 6.65 1.90 -6.60
N LYS A 191 6.93 2.16 -7.88
CA LYS A 191 7.76 3.27 -8.31
C LYS A 191 7.01 4.58 -8.17
N VAL A 192 7.71 5.60 -7.68
CA VAL A 192 7.19 6.95 -7.52
C VAL A 192 8.00 7.91 -8.37
N SER A 193 7.33 8.61 -9.26
CA SER A 193 7.94 9.68 -10.06
C SER A 193 7.21 11.00 -9.83
N VAL A 194 7.94 12.10 -9.80
CA VAL A 194 7.40 13.47 -9.70
C VAL A 194 7.83 14.24 -10.94
N ASN A 195 6.86 14.70 -11.73
CA ASN A 195 7.09 15.43 -12.99
C ASN A 195 8.03 14.67 -13.95
N GLY A 196 7.96 13.34 -13.95
CA GLY A 196 8.78 12.46 -14.80
C GLY A 196 10.15 12.09 -14.22
N GLU A 197 10.54 12.64 -13.07
CA GLU A 197 11.77 12.27 -12.36
C GLU A 197 11.47 11.23 -11.28
N VAL A 198 12.23 10.14 -11.23
CA VAL A 198 12.03 9.08 -10.25
C VAL A 198 12.46 9.56 -8.86
N ALA A 199 11.52 9.57 -7.92
CA ALA A 199 11.75 9.89 -6.51
C ALA A 199 12.05 8.64 -5.68
N ALA A 200 11.48 7.49 -6.04
CA ALA A 200 11.74 6.20 -5.41
C ALA A 200 11.43 5.05 -6.38
N GLU A 201 12.30 4.05 -6.47
CA GLU A 201 12.10 2.88 -7.34
C GLU A 201 11.10 1.87 -6.76
N SER A 202 11.02 1.75 -5.44
CA SER A 202 10.10 0.84 -4.76
C SER A 202 9.72 1.38 -3.39
N ALA A 203 8.85 2.38 -3.38
CA ALA A 203 8.33 2.95 -2.14
C ALA A 203 7.20 2.07 -1.60
N PRO A 204 7.11 1.86 -0.28
CA PRO A 204 5.95 1.21 0.31
C PRO A 204 4.79 2.20 0.41
N LEU A 205 3.81 2.06 -0.50
CA LEU A 205 2.75 3.05 -0.69
C LEU A 205 1.54 2.78 0.18
N PHE A 206 1.09 1.53 0.22
CA PHE A 206 -0.14 1.16 0.88
C PHE A 206 0.04 -0.04 1.81
N PHE A 207 -0.73 -0.03 2.89
CA PHE A 207 -0.94 -1.17 3.76
C PHE A 207 -2.19 -1.92 3.31
N LEU A 208 -2.11 -3.24 3.29
CA LEU A 208 -3.16 -4.15 2.86
C LEU A 208 -3.81 -4.79 4.08
N ASP A 209 -5.03 -4.38 4.40
CA ASP A 209 -5.77 -4.89 5.56
C ASP A 209 -6.71 -6.03 5.14
N GLY A 210 -6.22 -7.26 5.33
CA GLY A 210 -6.93 -8.49 4.99
C GLY A 210 -8.07 -8.89 5.95
N ARG A 211 -8.34 -8.13 7.02
CA ARG A 211 -9.37 -8.51 8.03
C ARG A 211 -10.80 -8.54 7.51
N THR A 212 -11.03 -7.92 6.34
CA THR A 212 -12.34 -7.84 5.67
C THR A 212 -12.42 -8.74 4.43
N LEU A 213 -11.42 -9.61 4.24
CA LEU A 213 -11.38 -10.55 3.14
C LEU A 213 -12.55 -11.53 3.19
N GLN A 214 -13.21 -11.67 2.04
CA GLN A 214 -14.19 -12.72 1.81
C GLN A 214 -13.47 -14.04 1.51
N PRO A 215 -14.14 -15.19 1.74
CA PRO A 215 -13.60 -16.48 1.33
C PRO A 215 -13.25 -16.51 -0.17
N LEU A 216 -12.16 -17.21 -0.50
CA LEU A 216 -11.77 -17.46 -1.88
C LEU A 216 -12.96 -18.03 -2.68
N ARG A 217 -13.25 -17.42 -3.83
CA ARG A 217 -14.26 -17.92 -4.76
C ARG A 217 -13.63 -18.36 -6.07
N LEU A 218 -14.13 -19.46 -6.61
CA LEU A 218 -13.84 -19.89 -7.96
C LEU A 218 -14.94 -19.40 -8.91
N ALA A 219 -14.55 -19.05 -10.13
CA ALA A 219 -15.45 -18.55 -11.16
C ALA A 219 -15.07 -19.08 -12.53
N SER A 220 -15.98 -18.90 -13.50
CA SER A 220 -15.78 -19.30 -14.89
C SER A 220 -15.43 -20.79 -15.03
N ASN A 221 -16.24 -21.68 -14.43
CA ASN A 221 -15.98 -23.13 -14.39
C ASN A 221 -14.62 -23.47 -13.75
N ASP A 222 -14.34 -22.85 -12.60
CA ASP A 222 -13.13 -23.05 -11.80
C ASP A 222 -11.82 -22.71 -12.53
N THR A 223 -11.89 -21.78 -13.49
CA THR A 223 -10.72 -21.30 -14.25
C THR A 223 -10.17 -19.96 -13.76
N LYS A 224 -10.90 -19.30 -12.85
CA LYS A 224 -10.49 -18.05 -12.23
C LYS A 224 -10.70 -18.10 -10.73
N ALA A 225 -9.70 -17.69 -9.98
CA ALA A 225 -9.80 -17.41 -8.55
C ALA A 225 -10.12 -15.93 -8.33
N ILE A 226 -11.04 -15.66 -7.40
CA ILE A 226 -11.44 -14.32 -7.01
C ILE A 226 -11.26 -14.18 -5.51
N LEU A 227 -10.48 -13.18 -5.11
CA LEU A 227 -10.29 -12.77 -3.72
C LEU A 227 -10.69 -11.30 -3.59
N GLU A 228 -11.55 -10.98 -2.62
CA GLU A 228 -12.18 -9.66 -2.52
C GLU A 228 -12.31 -9.25 -1.05
N GLY A 229 -12.21 -7.95 -0.78
CA GLY A 229 -12.43 -7.40 0.55
C GLY A 229 -11.15 -6.96 1.26
N THR A 230 -9.99 -6.91 0.59
CA THR A 230 -8.81 -6.28 1.19
C THR A 230 -9.01 -4.78 1.23
N THR A 231 -8.95 -4.16 2.42
CA THR A 231 -9.00 -2.70 2.54
C THR A 231 -7.61 -2.13 2.31
N VAL A 232 -7.46 -1.22 1.34
CA VAL A 232 -6.20 -0.57 1.00
C VAL A 232 -6.09 0.75 1.76
N LYS A 233 -5.00 0.93 2.50
CA LYS A 233 -4.78 2.10 3.37
C LYS A 233 -3.47 2.80 3.05
N LEU A 234 -3.46 4.13 3.09
CA LEU A 234 -2.24 4.92 2.88
C LEU A 234 -1.23 4.70 4.01
N LYS A 235 0.03 4.43 3.68
CA LYS A 235 1.11 4.38 4.67
C LYS A 235 1.56 5.79 5.07
N GLN A 236 2.13 5.91 6.27
CA GLN A 236 2.64 7.17 6.80
C GLN A 236 3.69 7.81 5.88
N GLU A 237 4.71 7.05 5.49
CA GLU A 237 5.80 7.50 4.63
C GLU A 237 5.28 8.04 3.28
N ALA A 238 4.29 7.36 2.71
CA ALA A 238 3.64 7.79 1.46
C ALA A 238 2.80 9.05 1.66
N ALA A 239 2.04 9.14 2.76
CA ALA A 239 1.26 10.33 3.10
C ALA A 239 2.18 11.55 3.28
N ASP A 240 3.28 11.40 4.00
CA ASP A 240 4.25 12.47 4.25
C ASP A 240 4.88 12.96 2.95
N LEU A 241 5.29 12.03 2.07
CA LEU A 241 5.86 12.37 0.77
C LEU A 241 4.87 13.12 -0.13
N LEU A 242 3.61 12.65 -0.20
CA LEU A 242 2.57 13.29 -1.00
C LEU A 242 2.22 14.68 -0.43
N ASN A 243 2.10 14.79 0.90
CA ASN A 243 1.88 16.07 1.59
C ASN A 243 3.01 17.07 1.29
N GLN A 244 4.26 16.62 1.37
CA GLN A 244 5.44 17.44 1.06
C GLN A 244 5.49 17.84 -0.42
N THR A 245 5.13 16.94 -1.33
CA THR A 245 5.13 17.17 -2.78
C THR A 245 4.07 18.19 -3.18
N PHE A 246 2.83 18.02 -2.70
CA PHE A 246 1.72 18.90 -3.02
C PHE A 246 1.58 20.13 -2.11
N LYS A 247 2.42 20.26 -1.07
CA LYS A 247 2.35 21.31 -0.05
C LYS A 247 1.00 21.34 0.67
N ILE A 248 0.51 20.17 1.05
CA ILE A 248 -0.74 19.95 1.79
C ILE A 248 -0.44 19.24 3.12
N ASP A 249 -1.42 19.16 4.02
CA ASP A 249 -1.32 18.45 5.31
C ASP A 249 -2.60 17.64 5.62
N ALA A 250 -3.27 17.20 4.55
CA ALA A 250 -4.58 16.59 4.64
C ALA A 250 -4.54 15.06 4.51
N LEU A 251 -3.53 14.50 3.84
CA LEU A 251 -3.38 13.05 3.74
C LEU A 251 -2.81 12.53 5.04
N LYS A 252 -3.48 11.55 5.64
CA LYS A 252 -3.05 10.92 6.89
C LYS A 252 -2.80 9.43 6.69
N ALA A 253 -1.88 8.88 7.45
CA ALA A 253 -1.72 7.44 7.52
C ALA A 253 -3.03 6.76 7.92
N GLY A 254 -3.28 5.58 7.35
CA GLY A 254 -4.50 4.83 7.58
C GLY A 254 -5.71 5.35 6.81
N LEU A 255 -5.58 6.44 6.03
CA LEU A 255 -6.63 6.87 5.10
C LEU A 255 -6.99 5.71 4.19
N VAL A 256 -8.27 5.34 4.20
CA VAL A 256 -8.79 4.26 3.37
C VAL A 256 -8.84 4.77 1.93
N ILE A 257 -8.12 4.11 1.05
CA ILE A 257 -8.09 4.42 -0.38
C ILE A 257 -9.23 3.72 -1.10
N GLY A 258 -9.53 2.49 -0.67
CA GLY A 258 -10.57 1.68 -1.29
C GLY A 258 -10.54 0.23 -0.86
N VAL A 259 -11.36 -0.58 -1.54
CA VAL A 259 -11.44 -2.03 -1.34
C VAL A 259 -10.98 -2.74 -2.60
N ALA A 260 -10.01 -3.65 -2.43
CA ALA A 260 -9.41 -4.40 -3.52
C ALA A 260 -10.13 -5.74 -3.77
N LYS A 261 -10.14 -6.11 -5.05
CA LYS A 261 -10.62 -7.36 -5.61
C LYS A 261 -9.62 -7.86 -6.64
N ILE A 262 -9.03 -9.00 -6.39
CA ILE A 262 -8.09 -9.68 -7.28
C ILE A 262 -8.84 -10.77 -8.03
N THR A 263 -8.57 -10.90 -9.32
CA THR A 263 -9.04 -12.02 -10.15
C THR A 263 -7.88 -12.54 -10.98
N VAL A 264 -7.46 -13.77 -10.72
CA VAL A 264 -6.34 -14.43 -11.42
C VAL A 264 -6.81 -15.71 -12.10
N PRO A 265 -6.24 -16.08 -13.25
CA PRO A 265 -6.44 -17.41 -13.83
C PRO A 265 -5.78 -18.49 -12.95
N VAL A 266 -6.33 -19.70 -12.94
CA VAL A 266 -5.84 -20.85 -12.14
C VAL A 266 -5.57 -22.11 -12.98
N LYS A 267 -5.29 -21.94 -14.27
CA LYS A 267 -5.13 -23.04 -15.24
C LYS A 267 -3.70 -23.22 -15.68
#